data_AF-D4J549-F1
#
_entry.id   AF-D4J549-F1
#
_cell.length_a   1.000
_cell.length_b   1.000
_cell.length_c   1.000
_cell.angle_alpha   90.00
_cell.angle_beta   90.00
_cell.angle_gamma   90.00
#
_symmetry.space_group_name_H-M   'P 1'
#
loop_
_entity.id
_entity.type
_entity.pdbx_description
1 polymer ?
#
loop_
_entity_poly.entity_id
_entity_poly.type
_entity_poly.pdbx_seq_one_letter_code
_entity_poly.pdbx_strand_id
1 'polypeptide(L)'
;MQLEFRAGAVVMMAWQHYLYDGSGQLMAIRYKGADHYYIRNGLMTITGLIDANGTAVVNYRYDSWGILTGITGSMAGTLGKDNPYRFKGVRGWERY
;
A
#
# COMPACT_ATOMS: atom_id res chain seq x y z
N MET A 1 -22.23 1.88 5.81
CA MET A 1 -23.38 2.81 5.93
C MET A 1 -23.12 3.75 7.09
N GLN A 2 -22.69 4.98 6.80
CA GLN A 2 -23.20 6.24 7.39
C GLN A 2 -22.58 7.39 6.56
N LEU A 3 -23.44 8.20 5.94
CA LEU A 3 -23.08 9.45 5.25
C LEU A 3 -23.29 10.60 6.24
N GLU A 4 -22.31 11.47 6.39
CA GLU A 4 -22.46 12.80 7.01
C GLU A 4 -21.67 13.78 6.14
N PHE A 5 -22.34 14.45 5.21
CA PHE A 5 -21.77 15.56 4.44
C PHE A 5 -22.15 16.86 5.16
N ARG A 6 -21.18 17.54 5.78
CA ARG A 6 -21.34 18.92 6.24
C ARG A 6 -20.46 19.87 5.44
N ALA A 7 -21.10 20.96 5.03
CA ALA A 7 -20.62 21.99 4.13
C ALA A 7 -19.27 22.59 4.51
N GLY A 8 -18.49 22.95 3.49
CA GLY A 8 -17.54 24.07 3.55
C GLY A 8 -16.15 23.82 4.13
N ALA A 9 -15.82 22.61 4.58
CA ALA A 9 -14.45 22.22 4.89
C ALA A 9 -14.16 20.89 4.21
N VAL A 10 -13.15 20.85 3.34
CA VAL A 10 -12.55 19.59 2.90
C VAL A 10 -11.82 19.02 4.11
N VAL A 11 -12.57 18.43 5.03
CA VAL A 11 -12.04 17.54 6.04
C VAL A 11 -11.61 16.31 5.26
N MET A 12 -10.33 16.30 4.85
CA MET A 12 -9.63 15.12 4.34
C MET A 12 -9.52 14.10 5.48
N MET A 13 -10.64 13.50 5.88
CA MET A 13 -10.65 12.30 6.71
C MET A 13 -9.98 11.22 5.86
N ALA A 14 -8.70 11.03 6.11
CA ALA A 14 -7.81 10.14 5.37
C ALA A 14 -8.17 8.67 5.64
N TRP A 15 -9.22 8.20 4.98
CA TRP A 15 -9.50 6.78 4.88
C TRP A 15 -8.57 6.19 3.83
N GLN A 16 -7.85 5.11 4.19
CA GLN A 16 -7.20 4.27 3.20
C GLN A 16 -8.25 3.42 2.49
N HIS A 17 -8.40 3.61 1.18
CA HIS A 17 -9.30 2.80 0.37
C HIS A 17 -8.49 1.81 -0.45
N TYR A 18 -8.86 0.53 -0.39
CA TYR A 18 -8.24 -0.53 -1.15
C TYR A 18 -9.09 -0.85 -2.38
N LEU A 19 -8.49 -0.78 -3.57
CA LEU A 19 -9.15 -1.11 -4.82
C LEU A 19 -8.77 -2.54 -5.21
N TYR A 20 -9.80 -3.34 -5.49
CA TYR A 20 -9.66 -4.72 -5.92
C TYR A 20 -10.13 -4.88 -7.37
N ASP A 21 -9.50 -5.76 -8.13
CA ASP A 21 -10.00 -6.13 -9.46
C ASP A 21 -11.23 -7.05 -9.39
N GLY A 22 -11.77 -7.43 -10.55
CA GLY A 22 -12.93 -8.34 -10.65
C GLY A 22 -12.68 -9.76 -10.12
N SER A 23 -11.43 -10.12 -9.83
CA SER A 23 -11.04 -11.38 -9.20
C SER A 23 -10.80 -11.26 -7.69
N GLY A 24 -10.98 -10.06 -7.12
CA GLY A 24 -10.72 -9.78 -5.71
C GLY A 24 -9.25 -9.54 -5.38
N GLN A 25 -8.40 -9.28 -6.38
CA GLN A 25 -6.98 -9.01 -6.18
C GLN A 25 -6.74 -7.52 -5.93
N LEU A 26 -5.91 -7.21 -4.93
CA LEU A 26 -5.57 -5.84 -4.56
C LEU A 26 -4.72 -5.16 -5.65
N MET A 27 -5.26 -4.08 -6.22
CA MET A 27 -4.67 -3.31 -7.33
C MET A 27 -4.09 -1.98 -6.90
N ALA A 28 -4.78 -1.24 -6.02
CA ALA A 28 -4.34 0.08 -5.60
C ALA A 28 -4.75 0.40 -4.16
N ILE A 29 -4.08 1.38 -3.58
CA ILE A 29 -4.42 1.99 -2.31
C ILE A 29 -4.56 3.50 -2.51
N ARG A 30 -5.70 4.05 -2.09
CA ARG A 30 -5.84 5.49 -1.96
C ARG A 30 -5.30 5.91 -0.60
N TYR A 31 -4.21 6.66 -0.62
CA TYR A 31 -3.54 7.16 0.58
C TYR A 31 -3.57 8.68 0.58
N LYS A 32 -4.18 9.28 1.61
CA LYS A 32 -4.29 10.74 1.79
C LYS A 32 -4.79 11.48 0.54
N GLY A 33 -5.76 10.88 -0.16
CA GLY A 33 -6.36 11.46 -1.37
C GLY A 33 -5.69 11.11 -2.70
N ALA A 34 -4.52 10.47 -2.69
CA ALA A 34 -3.80 10.05 -3.90
C ALA A 34 -3.82 8.52 -4.08
N ASP A 35 -4.03 8.06 -5.32
CA ASP A 35 -4.00 6.65 -5.67
C ASP A 35 -2.57 6.17 -5.92
N HIS A 36 -2.26 5.00 -5.37
CA HIS A 36 -0.98 4.33 -5.56
C HIS A 36 -1.22 2.88 -5.96
N TYR A 37 -0.54 2.43 -7.00
CA TYR A 37 -0.78 1.12 -7.61
C TYR A 37 0.29 0.13 -7.19
N TYR A 38 -0.12 -1.09 -6.86
CA TYR A 38 0.79 -2.14 -6.41
C TYR A 38 1.56 -2.75 -7.58
N ILE A 39 2.89 -2.77 -7.47
CA ILE A 39 3.74 -3.58 -8.35
C ILE A 39 3.93 -4.95 -7.73
N ARG A 40 3.79 -6.00 -8.54
CA ARG A 40 4.03 -7.38 -8.13
C ARG A 40 5.07 -8.08 -9.01
N ASN A 41 5.80 -9.03 -8.43
CA ASN A 41 6.62 -9.98 -9.19
C ASN A 41 5.81 -11.20 -9.66
N GLY A 42 6.43 -12.12 -10.40
CA GLY A 42 5.80 -13.34 -10.92
C GLY A 42 5.26 -14.31 -9.85
N LEU A 43 5.60 -14.12 -8.57
CA LEU A 43 5.07 -14.86 -7.42
C LEU A 43 3.96 -14.08 -6.69
N MET A 44 3.40 -13.04 -7.31
CA MET A 44 2.36 -12.16 -6.76
C MET A 44 2.77 -11.37 -5.51
N THR A 45 4.08 -11.30 -5.23
CA THR A 45 4.66 -10.52 -4.12
C THR A 45 4.59 -9.05 -4.45
N ILE A 46 4.07 -8.23 -3.54
CA ILE A 46 4.14 -6.78 -3.67
C ILE A 46 5.60 -6.34 -3.54
N THR A 47 6.20 -5.83 -4.60
CA THR A 47 7.58 -5.33 -4.63
C THR A 47 7.66 -3.81 -4.56
N GLY A 48 6.54 -3.11 -4.73
CA GLY A 48 6.52 -1.65 -4.65
C GLY A 48 5.16 -1.05 -4.88
N LEU A 49 5.12 0.28 -4.82
CA LEU A 49 3.97 1.10 -5.22
C LEU A 49 4.44 2.21 -6.16
N ILE A 50 3.62 2.49 -7.18
CA ILE A 50 3.78 3.61 -8.10
C ILE A 50 2.68 4.64 -7.90
N ASP A 51 2.99 5.90 -8.20
CA ASP A 51 1.99 6.96 -8.32
C ASP A 51 1.25 6.89 -9.67
N ALA A 52 0.31 7.81 -9.88
CA ALA A 52 -0.44 7.93 -11.13
C ALA A 52 0.42 8.28 -12.36
N ASN A 53 1.65 8.76 -12.16
CA ASN A 53 2.61 9.06 -13.23
C ASN A 53 3.50 7.85 -13.58
N GLY A 54 3.31 6.72 -12.89
CA GLY A 54 4.15 5.53 -13.05
C GLY A 54 5.49 5.61 -12.30
N THR A 55 5.68 6.60 -11.43
CA THR A 55 6.91 6.76 -10.65
C THR A 55 6.89 5.84 -9.44
N ALA A 56 7.95 5.06 -9.24
CA ALA A 56 8.08 4.19 -8.07
C ALA A 56 8.32 5.02 -6.79
N VAL A 57 7.27 5.17 -5.98
CA VAL A 57 7.31 5.94 -4.73
C VAL A 57 7.66 5.08 -3.51
N VAL A 58 7.45 3.77 -3.61
CA VAL A 58 7.83 2.78 -2.60
C VAL A 58 8.41 1.56 -3.30
N ASN A 59 9.53 1.06 -2.81
CA ASN A 59 10.15 -0.19 -3.24
C ASN A 59 10.45 -1.03 -2.00
N TYR A 60 9.94 -2.26 -2.00
CA TYR A 60 10.19 -3.24 -0.95
C TYR A 60 11.27 -4.22 -1.39
N ARG A 61 12.22 -4.48 -0.49
CA ARG A 61 13.22 -5.53 -0.65
C ARG A 61 12.93 -6.64 0.35
N TYR A 62 12.96 -7.88 -0.14
CA TYR A 62 12.78 -9.07 0.68
C TYR A 62 14.01 -9.96 0.58
N ASP A 63 14.29 -10.75 1.61
CA ASP A 63 15.22 -11.88 1.51
C ASP A 63 14.55 -13.11 0.85
N SER A 64 15.29 -14.21 0.72
CA SER A 64 14.80 -15.45 0.14
C SER A 64 13.69 -16.13 0.94
N TRP A 65 13.47 -15.74 2.19
CA TRP A 65 12.39 -16.22 3.06
C TRP A 65 11.18 -15.28 3.07
N GLY A 66 11.25 -14.17 2.32
CA GLY A 66 10.18 -13.19 2.24
C GLY A 66 10.12 -12.22 3.41
N ILE A 67 11.17 -12.17 4.25
CA ILE A 67 11.30 -11.17 5.30
C ILE A 67 11.65 -9.84 4.66
N LEU A 68 10.97 -8.78 5.07
CA LEU A 68 11.24 -7.43 4.60
C LEU A 68 12.61 -6.97 5.10
N THR A 69 13.55 -6.75 4.18
CA THR A 69 14.91 -6.30 4.48
C THR A 69 15.12 -4.80 4.23
N GLY A 70 14.21 -4.16 3.49
CA GLY A 70 14.29 -2.72 3.26
C GLY A 70 13.08 -2.11 2.58
N ILE A 71 12.87 -0.83 2.83
CA ILE A 71 11.90 0.02 2.14
C ILE A 71 12.64 1.25 1.62
N THR A 72 12.52 1.53 0.33
CA THR A 72 13.13 2.71 -0.31
C THR A 72 12.11 3.45 -1.17
N GLY A 73 12.45 4.63 -1.66
CA GLY A 73 11.55 5.51 -2.42
C GLY A 73 11.09 6.74 -1.62
N SER A 74 10.47 7.68 -2.32
CA SER A 74 10.04 8.98 -1.77
C SER A 74 9.02 8.86 -0.63
N MET A 75 8.24 7.78 -0.60
CA MET A 75 7.21 7.53 0.41
C MET A 75 7.54 6.33 1.31
N ALA A 76 8.80 5.91 1.37
CA ALA A 76 9.25 4.78 2.19
C ALA A 76 8.89 4.95 3.68
N GLY A 77 9.03 6.17 4.21
CA GLY A 77 8.75 6.49 5.61
C GLY A 77 7.29 6.67 5.97
N THR A 78 6.39 6.74 4.98
CA THR A 78 4.95 6.98 5.17
C THR A 78 4.16 5.82 4.59
N LEU A 79 3.65 5.92 3.36
CA LEU A 79 2.90 4.86 2.68
C LEU A 79 3.62 3.50 2.72
N GLY A 80 4.95 3.50 2.57
CA GLY A 80 5.75 2.30 2.66
C GLY A 80 5.65 1.59 4.01
N LYS A 81 5.64 2.35 5.12
CA LYS A 81 5.49 1.84 6.50
C LYS A 81 4.02 1.60 6.91
N ASP A 82 3.11 2.43 6.42
CA ASP A 82 1.68 2.39 6.77
C ASP A 82 0.91 1.31 6.03
N ASN A 83 1.44 0.82 4.90
CA ASN A 83 0.78 -0.21 4.11
C ASN A 83 0.83 -1.59 4.80
N PRO A 84 -0.32 -2.17 5.22
CA PRO A 84 -0.38 -3.48 5.87
C PRO A 84 -0.30 -4.64 4.86
N TYR A 85 -0.58 -4.41 3.58
CA TYR A 85 -0.54 -5.43 2.54
C TYR A 85 0.87 -5.48 1.93
N ARG A 86 1.73 -6.32 2.50
CA ARG A 86 3.08 -6.65 2.00
C ARG A 86 3.15 -8.12 1.61
N PHE A 87 4.35 -8.62 1.26
CA PHE A 87 4.57 -10.05 0.97
C PHE A 87 3.83 -10.96 1.96
N LYS A 88 3.24 -12.03 1.44
CA LYS A 88 2.53 -13.08 2.17
C LYS A 88 3.54 -14.03 2.84
N GLY A 89 4.42 -13.48 3.66
CA GLY A 89 5.29 -14.21 4.58
C GLY A 89 4.56 -14.41 5.90
N VAL A 90 4.75 -15.58 6.51
CA VAL A 90 4.02 -16.11 7.67
C VAL A 90 3.78 -15.05 8.76
N ARG A 91 2.56 -15.06 9.33
CA ARG A 91 2.09 -14.29 10.51
C ARG A 91 3.24 -13.87 11.45
N GLY A 92 3.71 -12.64 11.33
CA GLY A 92 4.70 -12.05 12.25
C GLY A 92 4.08 -11.55 13.55
N TRP A 93 3.30 -12.39 14.25
CA TRP A 93 2.92 -12.14 15.65
C TRP A 93 3.90 -12.81 16.63
N GLU A 94 5.18 -12.87 16.27
CA GLU A 94 6.25 -13.23 17.20
C GLU A 94 7.45 -12.34 16.90
N ARG A 95 7.94 -11.69 17.96
CA ARG A 95 9.17 -10.88 18.04
C ARG A 95 8.95 -9.40 17.73
N TYR A 96 8.15 -8.71 18.55
CA TYR A 96 8.60 -7.85 19.67
C TYR A 96 7.42 -7.63 20.61
#